data_AF-A0A2G2WYT0-F1
#
_entry.id   AF-A0A2G2WYT0-F1
#
_cell.length_a   1.000
_cell.length_b   1.000
_cell.length_c   1.000
_cell.angle_alpha   90.00
_cell.angle_beta   90.00
_cell.angle_gamma   90.00
#
_symmetry.space_group_name_H-M   'P 1'
#
loop_
_entity.id
_entity.type
_entity.pdbx_description
1 polymer ?
#
loop_
_entity_poly.entity_id
_entity_poly.type
_entity_poly.pdbx_seq_one_letter_code
_entity_poly.pdbx_strand_id
1 'polypeptide(L)'
;MHVCKDDEVQVLQGTYKGREGKVAQVYRKKWVIHIERITREKINGSTVNVGIHPSKVVVTKLRFDKDRKLLIDHKAKGRNATDKDKGTKYTFEDTMQIVD
;
A
#
# COMPACT_ATOMS: atom_id res chain seq x y z
N MET A 1 -2.44 -5.03 -0.56
CA MET A 1 -1.06 -5.36 -0.98
C MET A 1 -0.25 -5.56 0.27
N HIS A 2 0.69 -6.51 0.34
CA HIS A 2 1.50 -6.69 1.56
C HIS A 2 2.74 -5.80 1.49
N VAL A 3 3.10 -5.14 2.60
CA VAL A 3 4.37 -4.40 2.72
C VAL A 3 5.51 -5.38 2.93
N CYS A 4 6.56 -5.25 2.14
CA CYS A 4 7.74 -6.10 2.20
C CYS A 4 8.99 -5.30 2.55
N LYS A 5 10.05 -6.04 2.89
CA LYS A 5 11.39 -5.49 2.91
C LYS A 5 11.73 -4.97 1.51
N ASP A 6 12.42 -3.85 1.48
CA ASP A 6 12.94 -3.17 0.30
C ASP A 6 11.91 -2.46 -0.60
N ASP A 7 10.63 -2.42 -0.20
CA ASP A 7 9.66 -1.51 -0.84
C ASP A 7 9.99 -0.06 -0.47
N GLU A 8 9.81 0.87 -1.41
CA GLU A 8 9.88 2.30 -1.11
C GLU A 8 8.52 2.81 -0.63
N VAL A 9 8.56 3.64 0.40
CA VAL A 9 7.38 4.09 1.08
C VAL A 9 7.44 5.57 1.47
N GLN A 10 6.28 6.20 1.52
CA GLN A 10 6.08 7.57 1.98
C GLN A 10 5.13 7.58 3.17
N VAL A 11 5.48 8.32 4.22
CA VAL A 11 4.67 8.44 5.44
C VAL A 11 3.60 9.52 5.25
N LEU A 12 2.33 9.16 5.47
CA LEU A 12 1.18 10.04 5.29
C LEU A 12 0.76 10.79 6.56
N GLN A 13 0.95 10.16 7.74
CA GLN A 13 0.43 10.67 9.01
C GLN A 13 1.45 10.55 10.15
N GLY A 14 1.41 11.50 11.08
CA GLY A 14 2.23 11.54 12.30
C GLY A 14 3.43 12.45 12.18
N THR A 15 4.35 12.36 13.15
CA THR A 15 5.53 13.23 13.28
C THR A 15 6.47 13.19 12.07
N TYR A 16 6.50 12.06 11.36
CA TYR A 16 7.37 11.85 10.20
C TYR A 16 6.64 11.99 8.86
N LYS A 17 5.48 12.65 8.84
CA LYS A 17 4.70 12.90 7.61
C LYS A 17 5.56 13.57 6.53
N GLY A 18 5.40 13.14 5.29
CA GLY A 18 6.12 13.65 4.13
C GLY A 18 7.54 13.08 3.98
N ARG A 19 8.03 12.28 4.93
CA ARG A 19 9.29 11.56 4.77
C ARG A 19 9.11 10.33 3.93
N GLU A 20 10.10 10.08 3.10
CA GLU A 20 10.20 8.93 2.21
C GLU A 20 11.43 8.10 2.55
N GLY A 21 11.32 6.81 2.32
CA GLY A 21 12.45 5.91 2.49
C GLY A 21 12.11 4.49 2.12
N LYS A 22 13.15 3.66 2.12
CA LYS A 22 13.03 2.24 1.85
C LYS A 22 12.69 1.48 3.13
N VAL A 23 11.87 0.44 3.05
CA VAL A 23 11.56 -0.41 4.21
C VAL A 23 12.78 -1.29 4.54
N ALA A 24 13.46 -0.97 5.64
CA ALA A 24 14.63 -1.72 6.10
C ALA A 24 14.24 -3.09 6.67
N GLN A 25 13.17 -3.15 7.45
CA GLN A 25 12.64 -4.39 8.03
C GLN A 25 11.16 -4.26 8.42
N VAL A 26 10.46 -5.39 8.35
CA VAL A 26 9.05 -5.51 8.76
C VAL A 26 8.99 -6.27 10.08
N TYR A 27 8.75 -5.56 11.19
CA TYR A 27 8.73 -6.13 12.52
C TYR A 27 7.33 -6.56 12.93
N ARG A 28 6.93 -7.76 12.48
CA ARG A 28 5.57 -8.29 12.67
C ARG A 28 5.19 -8.54 14.13
N LYS A 29 6.13 -8.90 15.00
CA LYS A 29 5.86 -9.10 16.45
C LYS A 29 5.26 -7.85 17.11
N LYS A 30 5.64 -6.65 16.63
CA LYS A 30 5.13 -5.37 17.14
C LYS A 30 4.17 -4.68 16.16
N TRP A 31 3.88 -5.30 15.02
CA TRP A 31 3.08 -4.72 13.93
C TRP A 31 3.60 -3.38 13.40
N VAL A 32 4.93 -3.26 13.29
CA VAL A 32 5.58 -2.02 12.89
C VAL A 32 6.57 -2.23 11.76
N ILE A 33 6.76 -1.22 10.92
CA ILE A 33 7.81 -1.16 9.89
C ILE A 33 8.89 -0.16 10.29
N HIS A 34 10.13 -0.49 9.95
CA HIS A 34 11.27 0.40 10.08
C HIS A 34 11.68 0.90 8.70
N ILE A 35 11.77 2.22 8.58
CA ILE A 35 12.08 2.91 7.32
C ILE A 35 13.51 3.47 7.41
N GLU A 36 14.28 3.26 6.36
CA GLU A 36 15.62 3.79 6.18
C GLU A 36 15.53 5.32 6.13
N ARG A 37 16.30 6.02 6.98
CA ARG A 37 16.23 7.49 7.26
C ARG A 37 15.20 7.94 8.32
N ILE A 38 14.41 7.04 8.88
CA ILE A 38 13.56 7.37 10.04
C ILE A 38 14.16 6.77 11.31
N THR A 39 15.07 7.53 11.90
CA THR A 39 15.74 7.21 13.15
C THR A 39 15.50 8.29 14.20
N ARG A 40 15.71 7.93 15.46
CA ARG A 40 15.79 8.84 16.61
C ARG A 40 17.11 8.61 17.33
N GLU A 41 17.69 9.66 17.88
CA GLU A 41 18.86 9.56 18.74
C GLU A 41 18.45 9.21 20.18
N LYS A 42 19.24 8.36 20.82
CA LYS A 42 19.17 8.11 22.26
C LYS A 42 20.06 9.10 23.01
N ILE A 43 19.87 9.21 24.32
CA ILE A 43 20.71 10.04 25.22
C ILE A 43 22.20 9.65 25.12
N ASN A 44 22.50 8.38 24.84
CA ASN A 44 23.86 7.88 24.67
C ASN A 44 24.47 8.15 23.28
N GLY A 45 23.83 8.95 22.42
CA GLY A 45 24.31 9.31 21.07
C GLY A 45 24.09 8.24 19.99
N SER A 46 23.64 7.04 20.34
CA SER A 46 23.32 6.01 19.34
C SER A 46 21.97 6.27 18.66
N THR A 47 21.88 5.98 17.35
CA THR A 47 20.62 6.09 16.59
C THR A 47 19.84 4.77 16.64
N VAL A 48 18.52 4.87 16.75
CA VAL A 48 17.61 3.71 16.63
C VAL A 48 16.48 4.01 15.67
N ASN A 49 16.08 3.00 14.91
CA ASN A 49 14.96 3.13 13.98
C ASN A 49 13.66 3.34 14.74
N VAL A 50 12.88 4.31 14.27
CA VAL A 50 11.52 4.48 14.77
C VAL A 50 10.61 3.50 14.03
N GLY A 51 9.68 2.93 14.78
CA GLY A 51 8.65 2.09 14.21
C GLY A 51 7.46 2.94 13.75
N ILE A 52 7.05 2.77 12.49
CA ILE A 52 5.81 3.33 11.95
C ILE A 52 4.81 2.21 11.63
N HIS A 53 3.53 2.42 11.94
CA HIS A 53 2.49 1.46 11.58
C HIS A 53 2.24 1.50 10.06
N PRO A 54 2.16 0.35 9.36
CA PRO A 54 2.07 0.32 7.90
C PRO A 54 0.82 0.99 7.33
N SER A 55 -0.27 1.12 8.09
CA SER A 55 -1.48 1.84 7.61
C SER A 55 -1.29 3.35 7.46
N LYS A 56 -0.25 3.93 8.07
CA LYS A 56 0.06 5.37 8.01
C LYS A 56 0.99 5.71 6.84
N VAL A 57 1.16 4.78 5.92
CA VAL A 57 2.21 4.78 4.91
C VAL A 57 1.63 4.35 3.57
N VAL A 58 2.07 5.00 2.50
CA VAL A 58 1.78 4.60 1.12
C VAL A 58 3.03 4.02 0.47
N VAL A 59 2.85 2.98 -0.35
CA VAL A 59 3.95 2.37 -1.10
C VAL A 59 4.12 3.14 -2.42
N THR A 60 5.31 3.68 -2.65
CA THR A 60 5.63 4.47 -3.85
C THR A 60 6.25 3.59 -4.94
N LYS A 61 7.22 2.74 -4.58
CA LYS A 61 7.81 1.74 -5.47
C LYS A 61 7.80 0.36 -4.83
N LEU A 62 7.45 -0.64 -5.63
CA LEU A 62 7.40 -2.04 -5.21
C LEU A 62 8.68 -2.77 -5.60
N ARG A 63 9.21 -3.61 -4.72
CA ARG A 63 10.21 -4.60 -5.11
C ARG A 63 9.53 -5.69 -5.94
N PHE A 64 10.04 -6.03 -7.12
CA PHE A 64 9.42 -7.10 -7.93
C PHE A 64 10.07 -8.47 -7.68
N ASP A 65 9.25 -9.42 -7.24
CA ASP A 65 9.58 -10.86 -7.19
C ASP A 65 8.63 -11.63 -8.10
N LYS A 66 8.99 -12.87 -8.46
CA LYS A 66 8.12 -13.78 -9.23
C LYS A 66 6.72 -13.89 -8.60
N ASP A 67 6.65 -14.18 -7.30
CA ASP A 67 5.38 -14.36 -6.60
C ASP A 67 4.59 -13.06 -6.46
N ARG A 68 5.29 -11.93 -6.31
CA ARG A 68 4.62 -10.63 -6.22
C ARG A 68 3.99 -10.24 -7.55
N LYS A 69 4.64 -10.54 -8.69
CA LYS A 69 4.04 -10.35 -10.02
C LYS A 69 2.78 -11.21 -10.18
N LEU A 70 2.86 -12.50 -9.86
CA LEU A 70 1.70 -13.41 -9.91
C LEU A 70 0.52 -12.91 -9.05
N LEU A 71 0.81 -12.40 -7.85
CA LEU A 71 -0.21 -11.85 -6.95
C LEU A 71 -0.84 -10.57 -7.50
N ILE A 72 -0.05 -9.70 -8.13
CA ILE A 72 -0.56 -8.47 -8.77
C ILE A 72 -1.47 -8.85 -9.93
N ASP A 73 -1.04 -9.76 -10.80
CA ASP A 73 -1.83 -10.22 -11.95
C ASP A 73 -3.15 -10.87 -11.52
N HIS A 74 -3.10 -11.70 -10.48
CA HIS A 74 -4.30 -12.31 -9.90
C HIS A 74 -5.28 -11.25 -9.37
N LYS A 75 -4.79 -10.23 -8.66
CA LYS A 75 -5.62 -9.13 -8.14
C LYS A 75 -6.14 -8.22 -9.24
N ALA A 76 -5.39 -8.03 -10.32
CA ALA A 76 -5.84 -7.28 -11.48
C ALA A 76 -7.00 -8.00 -12.20
N LYS A 77 -6.86 -9.32 -12.44
CA LYS A 77 -7.92 -10.15 -13.03
C LYS A 77 -9.22 -10.10 -12.22
N GLY A 78 -9.13 -10.24 -10.90
CA GLY A 78 -10.30 -10.18 -10.02
C GLY A 78 -11.03 -8.84 -10.08
N ARG A 79 -10.30 -7.71 -10.10
CA ARG A 79 -10.91 -6.38 -10.23
C ARG A 79 -11.57 -6.15 -11.59
N ASN A 80 -10.90 -6.55 -12.67
CA ASN A 80 -11.43 -6.37 -14.03
C ASN A 80 -12.72 -7.17 -14.26
N ALA A 81 -12.87 -8.34 -13.64
CA ALA A 81 -14.12 -9.09 -13.67
C ALA A 81 -15.26 -8.31 -12.98
N THR A 82 -15.00 -7.81 -11.75
CA THR A 82 -16.01 -7.05 -11.00
C THR A 82 -16.38 -5.70 -11.62
N ASP A 83 -15.46 -5.05 -12.34
CA ASP A 83 -15.71 -3.76 -12.99
C ASP A 83 -16.54 -3.94 -14.27
N LYS A 84 -16.39 -5.08 -14.97
CA LYS A 84 -17.27 -5.43 -16.10
C LYS A 84 -18.72 -5.69 -15.66
N ASP A 85 -18.93 -6.31 -14.51
CA ASP A 85 -20.27 -6.57 -13.96
C ASP A 85 -20.95 -5.29 -13.40
N LYS A 86 -20.20 -4.19 -13.23
CA LYS A 86 -20.72 -2.89 -12.81
C LYS A 86 -20.95 -1.91 -13.97
N GLY A 87 -20.39 -2.18 -15.15
CA GLY A 87 -20.74 -1.48 -16.38
C GLY A 87 -22.13 -1.92 -16.83
N THR A 88 -23.02 -0.94 -17.05
CA THR A 88 -24.40 -1.11 -17.54
C THR A 88 -25.34 -1.93 -16.66
N LYS A 89 -25.79 -1.36 -15.54
CA LYS A 89 -27.07 -1.77 -14.91
C LYS A 89 -28.30 -1.15 -15.57
N TYR A 90 -28.11 -0.26 -16.56
CA TYR A 90 -29.15 0.23 -17.43
C TYR A 90 -28.55 0.38 -18.82
N THR A 91 -29.06 -0.39 -19.77
CA THR A 91 -28.90 -0.08 -21.18
C THR A 91 -29.93 0.99 -21.55
N PHE A 92 -29.60 1.89 -22.48
CA PHE A 92 -30.45 3.03 -22.88
C PHE A 92 -31.87 2.60 -23.32
N GLU A 93 -32.00 1.38 -23.82
CA GLU A 93 -33.26 0.74 -24.20
C GLU A 93 -34.19 0.47 -22.99
N ASP A 94 -33.64 0.13 -21.82
CA ASP A 94 -34.42 -0.15 -20.61
C ASP A 94 -35.04 1.12 -20.00
N THR A 95 -34.42 2.29 -20.25
CA THR A 95 -34.94 3.58 -19.76
C THR A 95 -36.10 4.12 -20.58
N MET A 96 -36.26 3.71 -21.84
CA MET A 96 -37.37 4.17 -22.70
C MET A 96 -38.67 3.38 -22.50
N GLN A 97 -38.61 2.14 -22.01
CA GLN A 97 -39.80 1.31 -21.76
C GLN A 97 -40.57 1.67 -20.46
N ILE A 98 -40.02 2.53 -19.60
CA ILE A 98 -40.64 2.93 -18.33
C ILE A 98 -41.52 4.19 -18.50
N VAL A 99 -41.44 4.88 -19.64
CA VAL A 99 -42.10 6.18 -19.88
C VAL A 99 -43.35 6.05 -20.78
N ASP A 100 -43.81 4.83 -21.06
CA ASP A 100 -45.11 4.57 -21.71
C ASP A 100 -46.21 4.31 -20.67
#